data_AF-A0A1R0W5N6-F1
#
_entry.id   AF-A0A1R0W5N6-F1
#
_cell.length_a   1.000
_cell.length_b   1.000
_cell.length_c   1.000
_cell.angle_alpha   90.00
_cell.angle_beta   90.00
_cell.angle_gamma   90.00
#
_symmetry.space_group_name_H-M   'P 1'
#
loop_
_entity.id
_entity.type
_entity.pdbx_description
1 polymer ?
#
loop_
_entity_poly.entity_id
_entity_poly.type
_entity_poly.pdbx_seq_one_letter_code
_entity_poly.pdbx_strand_id
1 'polypeptide(L)'
;MLKRRYSLQEVQETGLPWMNEIERVWSSAPYPFAVLLPEERCMQLGVPILSSGREYPSAFRSRGNEFIPLYDRTDVYKLLKNRLFPYELMGSKEGDH
;
A
#
# COMPACT_ATOMS: atom_id res chain seq x y z
N MET A 1 13.07 14.05 -3.45
CA MET A 1 12.53 13.01 -4.33
C MET A 1 12.20 11.81 -3.48
N LEU A 2 10.97 11.28 -3.57
CA LEU A 2 10.63 10.02 -2.91
C LEU A 2 11.32 8.88 -3.67
N LYS A 3 11.98 7.96 -2.97
CA LYS A 3 12.61 6.79 -3.61
C LYS A 3 11.51 5.88 -4.16
N ARG A 4 11.71 5.34 -5.37
CA ARG A 4 10.78 4.39 -5.98
C ARG A 4 10.98 2.94 -5.50
N ARG A 5 12.16 2.64 -4.95
CA ARG A 5 12.56 1.31 -4.48
C ARG A 5 13.38 1.43 -3.19
N TYR A 6 13.16 0.50 -2.28
CA TYR A 6 13.80 0.41 -0.97
C TYR A 6 14.37 -1.00 -0.77
N SER A 7 15.47 -1.09 -0.03
CA SER A 7 16.01 -2.35 0.47
C SER A 7 15.21 -2.86 1.68
N LEU A 8 15.39 -4.14 2.04
CA LEU A 8 14.79 -4.70 3.25
C LEU A 8 15.21 -3.92 4.51
N GLN A 9 16.49 -3.56 4.61
CA GLN A 9 17.01 -2.79 5.74
C GLN A 9 16.32 -1.43 5.85
N GLU A 10 16.23 -0.67 4.75
CA GLU A 10 15.54 0.63 4.76
C GLU A 10 14.07 0.50 5.18
N VAL A 11 13.36 -0.54 4.70
CA VAL A 11 11.97 -0.80 5.12
C VAL A 11 11.88 -1.12 6.61
N GLN A 12 12.76 -1.96 7.12
CA GLN A 12 12.79 -2.31 8.55
C GLN A 12 13.07 -1.08 9.43
N GLU A 13 13.95 -0.18 8.99
CA GLU A 13 14.24 1.08 9.70
C GLU A 13 13.03 2.02 9.77
N THR A 14 12.06 1.92 8.84
CA THR A 14 10.80 2.71 8.92
C THR A 14 9.83 2.22 9.99
N GLY A 15 9.91 0.94 10.39
CA GLY A 15 8.92 0.29 11.26
C GLY A 15 7.52 0.10 10.62
N LEU A 16 7.35 0.39 9.33
CA LEU A 16 6.07 0.23 8.62
C LEU A 16 5.83 -1.23 8.18
N PRO A 17 4.57 -1.65 8.05
CA PRO A 17 4.25 -2.99 7.55
C PRO A 17 4.63 -3.13 6.07
N TRP A 18 4.92 -4.36 5.65
CA TRP A 18 5.16 -4.68 4.25
C TRP A 18 4.48 -5.98 3.84
N MET A 19 4.10 -6.09 2.56
CA MET A 19 3.44 -7.26 2.00
C MET A 19 4.42 -8.08 1.14
N ASN A 20 4.50 -9.39 1.39
CA ASN A 20 5.22 -10.32 0.53
C ASN A 20 4.43 -10.54 -0.77
N GLU A 21 4.86 -10.01 -1.92
CA GLU A 21 4.11 -10.09 -3.18
C GLU A 21 3.81 -11.52 -3.66
N ILE A 22 4.69 -12.48 -3.35
CA ILE A 22 4.52 -13.88 -3.77
C ILE A 22 3.45 -14.56 -2.92
N GLU A 23 3.59 -14.48 -1.59
CA GLU A 23 2.70 -15.15 -0.63
C GLU A 23 1.41 -14.36 -0.39
N ARG A 24 1.40 -13.07 -0.73
CA ARG A 24 0.34 -12.10 -0.44
C ARG A 24 0.03 -11.96 1.05
N VAL A 25 1.06 -12.09 1.88
CA VAL A 25 0.97 -12.01 3.35
C VAL A 25 1.64 -10.72 3.83
N TRP A 26 1.00 -10.07 4.80
CA TRP A 26 1.54 -8.90 5.48
C TRP A 26 2.48 -9.30 6.61
N SER A 27 3.60 -8.59 6.75
CA SER A 27 4.56 -8.75 7.86
C SER A 27 3.93 -8.45 9.23
N SER A 28 2.98 -7.51 9.23
CA SER A 28 2.13 -7.14 10.36
C SER A 28 0.88 -6.45 9.82
N ALA A 29 -0.22 -6.50 10.55
CA ALA A 29 -1.49 -5.90 10.15
C ALA A 29 -1.98 -4.89 11.22
N PRO A 30 -1.30 -3.73 11.37
CA PRO A 30 -1.67 -2.74 12.37
C PRO A 30 -3.00 -2.04 12.06
N TYR A 31 -3.46 -2.10 10.80
CA TYR A 31 -4.72 -1.53 10.37
C TYR A 31 -5.80 -2.63 10.31
N PRO A 32 -6.95 -2.47 11.00
CA PRO A 32 -8.08 -3.39 10.86
C PRO A 32 -8.60 -3.47 9.43
N PHE A 33 -8.54 -2.33 8.72
CA PHE A 33 -8.85 -2.22 7.31
C PHE A 33 -8.05 -1.08 6.69
N ALA A 34 -7.38 -1.32 5.56
CA ALA A 34 -6.76 -0.27 4.76
C ALA A 34 -6.73 -0.62 3.26
N VAL A 35 -6.75 0.40 2.41
CA VAL A 35 -6.49 0.29 0.96
C VAL A 35 -5.10 0.86 0.70
N LEU A 36 -4.15 0.00 0.34
CA LEU A 36 -2.73 0.35 0.23
C LEU A 36 -2.25 0.13 -1.20
N LEU A 37 -1.95 1.22 -1.91
CA LEU A 37 -1.71 1.20 -3.35
C LEU A 37 -0.35 1.82 -3.71
N PRO A 38 0.39 1.27 -4.70
CA PRO A 38 1.56 1.97 -5.23
C PRO A 38 1.15 3.19 -6.06
N GLU A 39 2.05 4.15 -6.21
CA GLU A 39 1.82 5.42 -6.94
C GLU A 39 1.20 5.21 -8.34
N GLU A 40 1.75 4.29 -9.12
CA GLU A 40 1.25 3.96 -10.46
C GLU A 40 -0.21 3.50 -10.44
N ARG A 41 -0.59 2.74 -9.42
CA ARG A 41 -1.95 2.25 -9.24
C ARG A 41 -2.90 3.37 -8.81
N CYS A 42 -2.45 4.28 -7.94
CA CYS A 42 -3.17 5.50 -7.60
C CYS A 42 -3.48 6.34 -8.85
N MET A 43 -2.52 6.50 -9.76
CA MET A 43 -2.73 7.23 -11.02
C MET A 43 -3.76 6.53 -11.94
N GLN A 44 -3.66 5.21 -12.12
CA GLN A 44 -4.61 4.42 -12.93
C GLN A 44 -6.05 4.47 -12.40
N LEU A 45 -6.21 4.60 -11.08
CA LEU A 45 -7.50 4.67 -10.43
C LEU A 45 -8.06 6.10 -10.35
N GLY A 46 -7.28 7.13 -10.71
CA GLY A 46 -7.69 8.53 -10.68
C GLY A 46 -7.62 9.17 -9.29
N VAL A 47 -6.80 8.62 -8.39
CA VAL A 47 -6.64 9.06 -6.99
C VAL A 47 -5.16 9.32 -6.67
N PRO A 48 -4.51 10.27 -7.37
CA PRO A 48 -3.05 10.44 -7.34
C PRO A 48 -2.50 10.72 -5.94
N ILE A 49 -1.20 10.48 -5.75
CA ILE A 49 -0.47 10.94 -4.55
C ILE A 49 -0.26 12.46 -4.60
N LEU A 50 -0.05 13.07 -3.43
CA LEU A 50 0.26 14.50 -3.35
C LEU A 50 1.53 14.80 -4.16
N SER A 51 1.35 15.54 -5.25
CA SER A 51 2.41 15.92 -6.20
C SER A 51 3.57 16.70 -5.55
N SER A 52 3.35 17.27 -4.37
CA SER A 52 4.39 17.98 -3.59
C SER A 52 5.43 17.04 -2.95
N GLY A 53 5.28 15.71 -3.07
CA GLY A 53 6.18 14.74 -2.45
C GLY A 53 6.15 14.74 -0.92
N ARG A 54 5.08 15.28 -0.33
CA ARG A 54 4.85 15.36 1.13
C ARG A 54 4.09 14.17 1.68
N GLU A 55 3.61 13.30 0.80
CA GLU A 55 2.90 12.10 1.21
C GLU A 55 3.92 10.99 1.50
N TYR A 56 3.95 10.55 2.75
CA TYR A 56 4.80 9.46 3.20
C TYR A 56 4.14 8.11 2.90
N PRO A 57 4.93 7.06 2.62
CA PRO A 57 4.39 5.71 2.53
C PRO A 57 3.72 5.29 3.84
N SER A 58 2.63 4.53 3.73
CA SER A 58 1.93 3.92 4.86
C SER A 58 2.31 2.45 5.05
N ALA A 59 2.84 1.83 4.00
CA ALA A 59 3.30 0.45 3.97
C ALA A 59 4.23 0.23 2.75
N PHE A 60 4.74 -0.99 2.60
CA PHE A 60 5.50 -1.40 1.43
C PHE A 60 5.01 -2.72 0.83
N ARG A 61 5.42 -3.02 -0.40
CA ARG A 61 5.26 -4.34 -1.02
C ARG A 61 6.60 -4.82 -1.55
N SER A 62 6.96 -6.07 -1.26
CA SER A 62 8.17 -6.67 -1.83
C SER A 62 8.00 -6.87 -3.33
N ARG A 63 9.11 -6.82 -4.06
CA ARG A 63 9.20 -7.09 -5.50
C ARG A 63 10.60 -7.62 -5.79
N GLY A 64 10.75 -8.94 -5.72
CA GLY A 64 12.07 -9.57 -5.69
C GLY A 64 12.84 -9.15 -4.43
N ASN A 65 14.03 -8.57 -4.61
CA ASN A 65 14.91 -8.13 -3.50
C ASN A 65 14.66 -6.68 -3.06
N GLU A 66 13.67 -6.00 -3.64
CA GLU A 66 13.37 -4.60 -3.38
C GLU A 66 11.94 -4.43 -2.90
N PHE A 67 11.63 -3.25 -2.38
CA PHE A 67 10.33 -2.88 -1.86
C PHE A 67 9.83 -1.61 -2.52
N ILE A 68 8.55 -1.59 -2.87
CA ILE A 68 7.87 -0.41 -3.41
C ILE A 68 6.99 0.22 -2.33
N PRO A 69 6.90 1.56 -2.25
CA PRO A 69 6.03 2.23 -1.30
C PRO A 69 4.55 2.05 -1.67
N LEU A 70 3.71 1.95 -0.66
CA LEU A 70 2.25 1.94 -0.77
C LEU A 70 1.66 3.11 0.02
N TYR A 71 0.61 3.71 -0.52
CA TYR A 71 -0.07 4.88 0.02
C TYR A 71 -1.51 4.54 0.38
N ASP A 72 -1.97 5.13 1.49
CA ASP A 72 -3.31 4.91 2.02
C ASP A 72 -4.38 5.63 1.19
N ARG A 73 -5.33 4.87 0.64
CA ARG A 73 -6.51 5.34 -0.09
C ARG A 73 -7.81 4.81 0.51
N THR A 74 -7.80 4.55 1.81
CA THR A 74 -8.93 3.99 2.54
C THR A 74 -10.14 4.91 2.53
N ASP A 75 -9.91 6.23 2.55
CA ASP A 75 -10.93 7.28 2.48
C ASP A 75 -11.79 7.21 1.21
N VAL A 76 -11.19 6.83 0.08
CA VAL A 76 -11.85 6.69 -1.22
C VAL A 76 -12.29 5.25 -1.53
N TYR A 77 -12.20 4.31 -0.57
CA TYR A 77 -12.54 2.90 -0.77
C TYR A 77 -13.89 2.68 -1.47
N LYS A 78 -14.94 3.41 -1.07
CA LYS A 78 -16.28 3.26 -1.66
C LYS A 78 -16.31 3.51 -3.18
N LEU A 79 -15.45 4.39 -3.68
CA LEU A 79 -15.32 4.70 -5.10
C LEU A 79 -14.49 3.63 -5.84
N LEU A 80 -13.55 3.00 -5.14
CA LEU A 80 -12.58 2.09 -5.75
C LEU A 80 -12.96 0.61 -5.63
N LYS A 81 -13.81 0.22 -4.67
CA LYS A 81 -13.96 -1.19 -4.22
C LYS A 81 -14.15 -2.22 -5.32
N ASN A 82 -14.90 -1.89 -6.39
CA ASN A 82 -15.16 -2.80 -7.52
C ASN A 82 -13.97 -2.95 -8.49
N ARG A 83 -12.92 -2.15 -8.32
CA ARG A 83 -11.71 -2.10 -9.15
C ARG A 83 -10.46 -2.55 -8.38
N LEU A 84 -10.58 -2.81 -7.07
CA LEU A 84 -9.48 -3.21 -6.22
C LEU A 84 -9.24 -4.72 -6.30
N PHE A 85 -7.98 -5.12 -6.25
CA PHE A 85 -7.59 -6.50 -6.05
C PHE A 85 -7.58 -6.85 -4.54
N PRO A 86 -7.87 -8.10 -4.15
CA PRO A 86 -7.87 -8.49 -2.74
C PRO A 86 -6.56 -8.17 -2.00
N TYR A 87 -5.42 -8.31 -2.67
CA TYR A 87 -4.10 -8.03 -2.06
C TYR A 87 -3.77 -6.54 -1.93
N GLU A 88 -4.61 -5.65 -2.47
CA GLU A 88 -4.52 -4.20 -2.26
C GLU A 88 -5.21 -3.78 -0.94
N LEU A 89 -5.85 -4.74 -0.26
CA LEU A 89 -6.49 -4.56 1.03
C LEU A 89 -5.61 -5.14 2.14
N MET A 90 -5.50 -4.40 3.25
CA MET A 90 -5.06 -4.95 4.52
C MET A 90 -6.29 -5.16 5.41
N GLY A 91 -6.37 -6.32 6.04
CA GLY A 91 -7.48 -6.66 6.92
C GLY A 91 -8.80 -6.80 6.17
N SER A 92 -9.90 -6.63 6.89
CA SER A 92 -11.26 -6.83 6.37
C SER A 92 -12.16 -5.70 6.86
N LYS A 93 -13.02 -5.19 5.98
CA LYS A 93 -14.06 -4.26 6.40
C LYS A 93 -15.28 -5.06 6.85
N GLU A 94 -15.66 -4.93 8.11
CA GLU A 94 -16.91 -5.54 8.59
C GLU A 94 -18.10 -4.98 7.79
N GLY A 95 -18.93 -5.88 7.24
CA GLY A 95 -20.20 -5.51 6.60
C GLY A 95 -20.25 -5.44 5.06
N ASP A 96 -19.19 -5.79 4.33
CA ASP A 96 -19.25 -6.00 2.88
C ASP A 96 -19.48 -7.52 2.59
N HIS A 97 -20.73 -7.97 2.73
CA HIS A 97 -21.25 -9.26 2.22
C HIS A 97 -22.21 -9.02 1.05
#